data_AF-A0A0L0G0I0-F1
#
_entry.id   AF-A0A0L0G0I0-F1
#
_cell.length_a   1.000
_cell.length_b   1.000
_cell.length_c   1.000
_cell.angle_alpha   90.00
_cell.angle_beta   90.00
_cell.angle_gamma   90.00
#
_symmetry.space_group_name_H-M   'P 1'
#
loop_
_entity.id
_entity.type
_entity.pdbx_description
1 polymer ?
#
loop_
_entity_poly.entity_id
_entity_poly.type
_entity_poly.pdbx_seq_one_letter_code
_entity_poly.pdbx_strand_id
1 'polypeptide(L)'
;MSAKTHASSGKTTKINDTINGENAGRRRSSAILRDDMVNILMFIPNLIGYARILLLVLMFYFHELDRKWLVVVTYLVFSVLDIVDGAAARHLDQRSQFGAFMDVVLDNFGRSFLWAGYNPIAGAVFGSVEWMTFSLIQVAAKQGMSDWKTKHFEEAPAFFRYLMSNNLKNPLGTWCMAGQFLLPLQLYAGRYGLEVPFNQAVLIIMIMGRALGLAIEAFVVYGAVKNMLSEDATVNRLKSKGSST
;
A
#
# COMPACT_ATOMS: atom_id res chain seq x y z
N MET A 1 8.12 -49.40 -58.44
CA MET A 1 8.86 -48.30 -57.77
C MET A 1 7.90 -47.13 -57.56
N SER A 2 7.02 -47.18 -56.54
CA SER A 2 6.26 -46.01 -56.05
C SER A 2 5.36 -46.45 -54.88
N ALA A 3 5.78 -46.15 -53.64
CA ALA A 3 4.94 -46.14 -52.44
C ALA A 3 5.81 -45.70 -51.25
N LYS A 4 6.01 -44.39 -51.05
CA LYS A 4 6.47 -43.86 -49.74
C LYS A 4 6.27 -42.35 -49.51
N THR A 5 5.76 -41.57 -50.47
CA THR A 5 5.76 -40.09 -50.36
C THR A 5 4.48 -39.44 -49.83
N HIS A 6 3.37 -40.16 -49.62
CA HIS A 6 2.09 -39.54 -49.25
C HIS A 6 1.75 -39.48 -47.75
N ALA A 7 2.51 -40.13 -46.86
CA ALA A 7 2.19 -40.17 -45.43
C ALA A 7 2.81 -39.04 -44.58
N SER A 8 3.83 -38.34 -45.10
CA SER A 8 4.57 -37.30 -44.35
C SER A 8 3.84 -35.94 -44.34
N SER A 9 3.25 -35.53 -45.47
CA SER A 9 2.62 -34.21 -45.64
C SER A 9 1.37 -34.01 -44.75
N GLY A 10 0.50 -35.01 -44.63
CA GLY A 10 -0.71 -34.90 -43.80
C GLY A 10 -0.46 -34.84 -42.28
N LYS A 11 0.71 -35.31 -41.83
CA LYS A 11 1.10 -35.26 -40.42
C LYS A 11 1.64 -33.87 -40.06
N THR A 12 2.41 -33.26 -40.94
CA THR A 12 2.94 -31.89 -40.77
C THR A 12 1.82 -30.84 -40.81
N THR A 13 0.82 -30.98 -41.69
CA THR A 13 -0.33 -30.06 -41.75
C THR A 13 -1.16 -30.10 -40.47
N LYS A 14 -1.48 -31.30 -39.95
CA LYS A 14 -2.20 -31.44 -38.67
C LYS A 14 -1.44 -30.87 -37.48
N ILE A 15 -0.11 -30.99 -37.44
CA ILE A 15 0.72 -30.41 -36.38
C ILE A 15 0.68 -28.87 -36.44
N ASN A 16 0.79 -28.30 -37.65
CA ASN A 16 0.71 -26.84 -37.83
C ASN A 16 -0.66 -26.27 -37.46
N ASP A 17 -1.75 -26.98 -37.79
CA ASP A 17 -3.11 -26.56 -37.41
C ASP A 17 -3.32 -26.59 -35.89
N THR A 18 -2.78 -27.60 -35.20
CA THR A 18 -2.81 -27.67 -33.72
C THR A 18 -1.99 -26.55 -33.08
N ILE A 19 -0.77 -26.29 -33.56
CA ILE A 19 0.09 -25.20 -33.06
C ILE A 19 -0.57 -23.83 -33.30
N ASN A 20 -1.18 -23.63 -34.47
CA ASN A 20 -1.91 -22.39 -34.77
C ASN A 20 -3.16 -22.23 -33.89
N GLY A 21 -3.88 -23.32 -33.60
CA GLY A 21 -5.00 -23.34 -32.67
C GLY A 21 -4.58 -23.00 -31.23
N GLU A 22 -3.51 -23.59 -30.72
CA GLU A 22 -2.95 -23.27 -29.40
C GLU A 22 -2.46 -21.82 -29.32
N ASN A 23 -1.78 -21.33 -30.36
CA ASN A 23 -1.34 -19.93 -30.42
C ASN A 23 -2.51 -18.95 -30.49
N ALA A 24 -3.58 -19.28 -31.23
CA ALA A 24 -4.79 -18.47 -31.29
C ALA A 24 -5.52 -18.46 -29.94
N GLY A 25 -5.63 -19.61 -29.26
CA GLY A 25 -6.17 -19.74 -27.91
C GLY A 25 -5.37 -18.91 -26.89
N ARG A 26 -4.03 -19.00 -26.93
CA ARG A 26 -3.14 -18.21 -26.07
C ARG A 26 -3.26 -16.71 -26.33
N ARG A 27 -3.36 -16.28 -27.59
CA ARG A 27 -3.56 -14.87 -27.95
C ARG A 27 -4.90 -14.35 -27.43
N ARG A 28 -5.97 -15.13 -27.59
CA ARG A 28 -7.30 -14.77 -27.09
C ARG A 28 -7.33 -14.68 -25.57
N SER A 29 -6.75 -15.64 -24.86
CA SER A 29 -6.58 -15.60 -23.40
C SER A 29 -5.78 -14.38 -22.95
N SER A 30 -4.68 -14.04 -23.66
CA SER A 30 -3.88 -12.85 -23.35
C SER A 30 -4.65 -11.54 -23.58
N ALA A 31 -5.58 -11.51 -24.52
CA ALA A 31 -6.40 -10.33 -24.81
C ALA A 31 -7.45 -10.11 -23.72
N ILE A 32 -8.16 -11.17 -23.32
CA ILE A 32 -9.13 -11.13 -22.21
C ILE A 32 -8.46 -10.65 -20.92
N LEU A 33 -7.28 -11.20 -20.59
CA LEU A 33 -6.53 -10.75 -19.42
C LEU A 33 -6.15 -9.26 -19.50
N ARG A 34 -5.78 -8.77 -20.68
CA ARG A 34 -5.49 -7.34 -20.87
C ARG A 34 -6.74 -6.49 -20.66
N ASP A 35 -7.88 -6.91 -21.19
CA ASP A 35 -9.15 -6.18 -21.04
C ASP A 35 -9.55 -6.11 -19.56
N ASP A 36 -9.42 -7.22 -18.81
CA ASP A 36 -9.67 -7.24 -17.36
C ASP A 36 -8.72 -6.30 -16.60
N MET A 37 -7.42 -6.29 -16.96
CA MET A 37 -6.45 -5.37 -16.36
C MET A 37 -6.80 -3.90 -16.63
N VAL A 38 -7.20 -3.58 -17.86
CA VAL A 38 -7.63 -2.22 -18.24
C VAL A 38 -8.88 -1.82 -17.46
N ASN A 39 -9.85 -2.72 -17.33
CA ASN A 39 -11.05 -2.47 -16.54
C ASN A 39 -10.72 -2.14 -15.08
N ILE A 40 -9.80 -2.89 -14.46
CA ILE A 40 -9.34 -2.63 -13.09
C ILE A 40 -8.67 -1.25 -13.00
N LEU A 41 -7.80 -0.88 -13.94
CA LEU A 41 -7.17 0.45 -13.96
C LEU A 41 -8.21 1.58 -14.07
N MET A 42 -9.31 1.33 -14.77
CA MET A 42 -10.40 2.31 -14.97
C MET A 42 -11.49 2.28 -13.88
N PHE A 43 -11.34 1.47 -12.83
CA PHE A 43 -12.27 1.50 -11.70
C PHE A 43 -12.37 2.93 -11.13
N ILE A 44 -13.58 3.33 -10.75
CA ILE A 44 -13.88 4.66 -10.20
C ILE A 44 -12.97 5.01 -9.01
N PRO A 45 -12.76 4.14 -7.99
CA PRO A 45 -11.81 4.43 -6.92
C PRO A 45 -10.37 4.66 -7.43
N ASN A 46 -9.94 3.96 -8.48
CA ASN A 46 -8.60 4.13 -9.03
C ASN A 46 -8.45 5.45 -9.80
N LEU A 47 -9.50 5.89 -10.51
CA LEU A 47 -9.55 7.21 -11.13
C LEU A 47 -9.44 8.33 -10.10
N ILE A 48 -10.09 8.18 -8.94
CA ILE A 48 -9.95 9.12 -7.82
C ILE A 48 -8.51 9.10 -7.29
N GLY A 49 -7.89 7.94 -7.17
CA GLY A 49 -6.47 7.81 -6.84
C GLY A 49 -5.54 8.52 -7.84
N TYR A 50 -5.84 8.49 -9.13
CA TYR A 50 -5.09 9.27 -10.12
C TYR A 50 -5.28 10.78 -9.94
N ALA A 51 -6.48 11.23 -9.58
CA ALA A 51 -6.69 12.62 -9.19
C ALA A 51 -5.85 13.00 -7.95
N ARG A 52 -5.73 12.11 -6.97
CA ARG A 52 -4.84 12.29 -5.80
C ARG A 52 -3.36 12.41 -6.20
N ILE A 53 -2.89 11.68 -7.21
CA ILE A 53 -1.54 11.88 -7.78
C ILE A 53 -1.37 13.32 -8.31
N LEU A 54 -2.35 13.83 -9.05
CA LEU A 54 -2.31 15.20 -9.56
C LEU A 54 -2.30 16.23 -8.42
N LEU A 55 -3.11 16.02 -7.38
CA LEU A 55 -3.11 16.88 -6.18
C LEU A 55 -1.76 16.85 -5.47
N LEU A 56 -1.10 15.69 -5.37
CA LEU A 56 0.23 15.58 -4.80
C LEU A 56 1.24 16.42 -5.61
N VAL A 57 1.22 16.35 -6.95
CA VAL A 57 2.07 17.19 -7.80
C VAL A 57 1.76 18.68 -7.60
N LEU A 58 0.48 19.05 -7.47
CA LEU A 58 0.07 20.42 -7.17
C LEU A 58 0.57 20.89 -5.79
N MET A 59 0.65 20.02 -4.79
CA MET A 59 1.24 20.37 -3.49
C MET A 59 2.72 20.74 -3.64
N PHE A 60 3.51 19.98 -4.40
CA PHE A 60 4.90 20.35 -4.72
C PHE A 60 4.95 21.70 -5.45
N TYR A 61 4.14 21.87 -6.50
CA TYR A 61 4.10 23.11 -7.27
C TYR A 61 3.75 24.34 -6.42
N PHE A 62 2.72 24.25 -5.56
CA PHE A 62 2.34 25.35 -4.67
C PHE A 62 3.36 25.60 -3.57
N HIS A 63 4.08 24.57 -3.13
CA HIS A 63 5.19 24.74 -2.19
C HIS A 63 6.30 25.57 -2.81
N GLU A 64 6.73 25.25 -4.04
CA GLU A 64 7.79 25.99 -4.74
C GLU A 64 7.38 27.45 -5.04
N LEU A 65 6.10 27.71 -5.28
CA LEU A 65 5.58 29.07 -5.45
C LEU A 65 5.39 29.86 -4.14
N ASP A 66 5.83 29.32 -3.01
CA ASP A 66 5.64 29.88 -1.66
C ASP A 66 4.17 30.08 -1.25
N ARG A 67 3.23 29.40 -1.93
CA ARG A 67 1.79 29.46 -1.64
C ARG A 67 1.38 28.38 -0.64
N LYS A 68 1.93 28.45 0.57
CA LYS A 68 1.79 27.39 1.60
C LYS A 68 0.34 27.13 2.03
N TRP A 69 -0.52 28.14 2.00
CA TRP A 69 -1.95 27.96 2.29
C TRP A 69 -2.64 27.07 1.24
N LEU A 70 -2.26 27.17 -0.04
CA LEU A 70 -2.78 26.28 -1.09
C LEU A 70 -2.32 24.84 -0.89
N VAL A 71 -1.11 24.64 -0.35
CA VAL A 71 -0.63 23.29 0.01
C VAL A 71 -1.54 22.67 1.07
N VAL A 72 -1.88 23.42 2.13
CA VAL A 72 -2.78 22.95 3.19
C VAL A 72 -4.16 22.62 2.62
N VAL A 73 -4.76 23.50 1.82
CA VAL A 73 -6.07 23.25 1.19
C VAL A 73 -6.01 22.04 0.26
N THR A 74 -4.97 21.93 -0.55
CA THR A 74 -4.79 20.81 -1.49
C THR A 74 -4.63 19.48 -0.75
N TYR A 75 -3.88 19.46 0.36
CA TYR A 75 -3.75 18.28 1.20
C TYR A 75 -5.08 17.88 1.86
N LEU A 76 -5.88 18.86 2.32
CA LEU A 76 -7.21 18.56 2.86
C LEU A 76 -8.12 17.93 1.81
N VAL A 77 -8.14 18.46 0.58
CA VAL A 77 -8.88 17.86 -0.54
C VAL A 77 -8.33 16.46 -0.85
N PHE A 78 -7.02 16.29 -0.88
CA PHE A 78 -6.34 15.00 -1.08
C PHE A 78 -6.78 13.95 -0.05
N SER A 79 -6.83 14.32 1.23
CA SER A 79 -7.27 13.44 2.32
C SER A 79 -8.78 13.16 2.30
N VAL A 80 -9.61 14.09 1.82
CA VAL A 80 -11.04 13.83 1.64
C VAL A 80 -11.27 12.83 0.51
N LEU A 81 -10.52 12.93 -0.59
CA LEU A 81 -10.63 12.00 -1.71
C LEU A 81 -10.28 10.55 -1.35
N ASP A 82 -9.38 10.33 -0.40
CA ASP A 82 -9.08 9.01 0.19
C ASP A 82 -10.33 8.36 0.82
N ILE A 83 -11.07 9.13 1.60
CA ILE A 83 -12.32 8.63 2.21
C ILE A 83 -13.35 8.31 1.13
N VAL A 84 -13.41 9.15 0.08
CA VAL A 84 -14.35 9.00 -1.03
C VAL A 84 -14.00 7.79 -1.91
N ASP A 85 -12.73 7.55 -2.22
CA ASP A 85 -12.32 6.40 -3.03
C ASP A 85 -12.60 5.07 -2.30
N GLY A 86 -12.32 4.99 -1.00
CA GLY A 86 -12.63 3.83 -0.18
C GLY A 86 -14.13 3.60 -0.06
N ALA A 87 -14.92 4.67 0.02
CA ALA A 87 -16.38 4.57 -0.04
C ALA A 87 -16.84 4.07 -1.42
N ALA A 88 -16.35 4.65 -2.52
CA ALA A 88 -16.71 4.25 -3.88
C ALA A 88 -16.38 2.78 -4.15
N ALA A 89 -15.20 2.31 -3.75
CA ALA A 89 -14.79 0.91 -3.90
C ALA A 89 -15.74 -0.06 -3.18
N ARG A 90 -16.31 0.34 -2.04
CA ARG A 90 -17.28 -0.48 -1.28
C ARG A 90 -18.68 -0.45 -1.88
N HIS A 91 -19.14 0.71 -2.34
CA HIS A 91 -20.50 0.87 -2.88
C HIS A 91 -20.64 0.29 -4.28
N LEU A 92 -19.57 0.37 -5.09
CA LEU A 92 -19.57 -0.10 -6.48
C LEU A 92 -19.02 -1.53 -6.63
N ASP A 93 -18.65 -2.18 -5.52
CA ASP A 93 -17.97 -3.49 -5.49
C ASP A 93 -16.70 -3.54 -6.36
N GLN A 94 -15.98 -2.43 -6.45
CA GLN A 94 -14.76 -2.25 -7.26
C GLN A 94 -13.49 -2.34 -6.40
N ARG A 95 -13.44 -3.30 -5.46
CA ARG A 95 -12.25 -3.49 -4.61
C ARG A 95 -11.17 -4.25 -5.38
N SER A 96 -9.96 -3.73 -5.40
CA SER A 96 -8.82 -4.39 -6.04
C SER A 96 -7.56 -4.29 -5.17
N GLN A 97 -6.66 -5.27 -5.28
CA GLN A 97 -5.36 -5.22 -4.61
C GLN A 97 -4.51 -4.05 -5.12
N PHE A 98 -4.62 -3.73 -6.40
CA PHE A 98 -3.97 -2.56 -7.00
C PHE A 98 -4.44 -1.25 -6.36
N GLY A 99 -5.76 -1.06 -6.25
CA GLY A 99 -6.32 0.13 -5.60
C GLY A 99 -5.90 0.25 -4.14
N ALA A 100 -5.98 -0.83 -3.38
CA ALA A 100 -5.54 -0.85 -1.97
C ALA A 100 -4.03 -0.57 -1.82
N PHE A 101 -3.20 -1.04 -2.75
CA PHE A 101 -1.77 -0.71 -2.78
C PHE A 101 -1.55 0.78 -3.06
N MET A 102 -2.22 1.31 -4.09
CA MET A 102 -2.09 2.70 -4.50
C MET A 102 -2.52 3.66 -3.39
N ASP A 103 -3.61 3.35 -2.70
CA ASP A 103 -4.15 4.11 -1.57
C ASP A 103 -3.10 4.35 -0.48
N VAL A 104 -2.50 3.27 0.03
CA VAL A 104 -1.46 3.33 1.08
C VAL A 104 -0.21 4.09 0.61
N VAL A 105 0.18 3.92 -0.66
CA VAL A 105 1.33 4.61 -1.27
C VAL A 105 1.10 6.11 -1.33
N LEU A 106 -0.08 6.55 -1.78
CA LEU A 106 -0.42 7.96 -1.87
C LEU A 106 -0.47 8.62 -0.50
N ASP A 107 -1.04 7.92 0.48
CA ASP A 107 -1.04 8.31 1.88
C ASP A 107 0.36 8.55 2.44
N ASN A 108 1.28 7.61 2.22
CA ASN A 108 2.67 7.76 2.62
C ASN A 108 3.34 8.95 1.91
N PHE A 109 3.08 9.18 0.62
CA PHE A 109 3.62 10.34 -0.09
C PHE A 109 3.12 11.67 0.50
N GLY A 110 1.81 11.80 0.71
CA GLY A 110 1.21 13.01 1.26
C GLY A 110 1.79 13.36 2.64
N ARG A 111 1.89 12.37 3.54
CA ARG A 111 2.47 12.58 4.87
C ARG A 111 3.96 12.85 4.83
N SER A 112 4.73 12.11 4.01
CA SER A 112 6.17 12.33 3.85
C SER A 112 6.47 13.74 3.36
N PHE A 113 5.67 14.25 2.42
CA PHE A 113 5.77 15.61 1.92
C PHE A 113 5.58 16.65 3.04
N LEU A 114 4.54 16.51 3.85
CA LEU A 114 4.27 17.44 4.95
C LEU A 114 5.38 17.41 6.01
N TRP A 115 5.85 16.21 6.38
CA TRP A 115 6.97 16.07 7.32
C TRP A 115 8.23 16.75 6.80
N ALA A 116 8.59 16.51 5.54
CA ALA A 116 9.76 17.13 4.91
C ALA A 116 9.62 18.65 4.82
N GLY A 117 8.42 19.16 4.48
CA GLY A 117 8.12 20.59 4.42
C GLY A 117 8.14 21.28 5.78
N TYR A 118 7.80 20.57 6.86
CA TYR A 118 7.95 21.06 8.23
C TYR A 118 9.42 21.10 8.65
N ASN A 119 10.11 19.95 8.51
CA ASN A 119 11.49 19.77 8.90
C ASN A 119 12.11 18.59 8.12
N PRO A 120 13.21 18.79 7.37
CA PRO A 120 13.81 17.72 6.55
C PRO A 120 14.22 16.47 7.34
N ILE A 121 14.69 16.64 8.59
CA ILE A 121 15.06 15.51 9.46
C ILE A 121 13.80 14.75 9.89
N ALA A 122 12.73 15.45 10.25
CA ALA A 122 11.45 14.82 10.54
C ALA A 122 10.92 14.05 9.31
N GLY A 123 11.01 14.65 8.12
CA GLY A 123 10.72 13.99 6.84
C GLY A 123 11.49 12.69 6.65
N ALA A 124 12.81 12.72 6.87
CA ALA A 124 13.66 11.55 6.76
C ALA A 124 13.28 10.47 7.79
N VAL A 125 13.07 10.84 9.06
CA VAL A 125 12.79 9.88 10.13
C VAL A 125 11.40 9.26 9.98
N PHE A 126 10.34 10.09 9.99
CA PHE A 126 8.96 9.58 9.94
C PHE A 126 8.64 8.93 8.60
N GLY A 127 9.09 9.54 7.49
CA GLY A 127 8.95 8.95 6.16
C GLY A 127 9.60 7.57 6.09
N SER A 128 10.84 7.42 6.58
CA SER A 128 11.52 6.12 6.55
C SER A 128 10.78 5.04 7.35
N VAL A 129 10.24 5.38 8.52
CA VAL A 129 9.48 4.43 9.34
C VAL A 129 8.18 4.01 8.64
N GLU A 130 7.44 4.95 8.08
CA GLU A 130 6.19 4.67 7.35
C GLU A 130 6.45 3.80 6.10
N TRP A 131 7.48 4.12 5.31
CA TRP A 131 7.87 3.35 4.13
C TRP A 131 8.42 1.96 4.47
N MET A 132 9.19 1.84 5.54
CA MET A 132 9.68 0.55 6.02
C MET A 132 8.53 -0.34 6.48
N THR A 133 7.61 0.20 7.27
CA THR A 133 6.44 -0.53 7.77
C THR A 133 5.60 -1.06 6.61
N PHE A 134 5.30 -0.20 5.63
CA PHE A 134 4.60 -0.59 4.41
C PHE A 134 5.32 -1.72 3.66
N SER A 135 6.62 -1.54 3.39
CA SER A 135 7.41 -2.49 2.60
C SER A 135 7.44 -3.88 3.25
N LEU A 136 7.65 -3.93 4.57
CA LEU A 136 7.67 -5.18 5.32
C LEU A 136 6.30 -5.87 5.34
N ILE A 137 5.22 -5.11 5.51
CA ILE A 137 3.87 -5.67 5.42
C ILE A 137 3.60 -6.27 4.03
N GLN A 138 4.04 -5.60 2.95
CA GLN A 138 3.79 -6.05 1.59
C GLN A 138 4.60 -7.30 1.24
N VAL A 139 5.87 -7.35 1.64
CA VAL A 139 6.69 -8.57 1.51
C VAL A 139 6.05 -9.69 2.30
N ALA A 140 5.62 -9.40 3.53
CA ALA A 140 5.03 -10.40 4.38
C ALA A 140 3.71 -10.95 3.82
N ALA A 141 2.87 -10.09 3.23
CA ALA A 141 1.64 -10.51 2.58
C ALA A 141 1.89 -11.38 1.33
N LYS A 142 2.93 -11.07 0.53
CA LYS A 142 3.23 -11.79 -0.72
C LYS A 142 3.79 -13.19 -0.52
N GLN A 143 4.45 -13.46 0.59
CA GLN A 143 4.97 -14.80 0.91
C GLN A 143 3.85 -15.80 1.29
N GLY A 144 2.57 -15.42 1.18
CA GLY A 144 1.44 -16.30 1.51
C GLY A 144 1.20 -16.41 3.01
N MET A 145 1.79 -15.53 3.80
CA MET A 145 1.73 -15.55 5.25
C MET A 145 0.43 -14.88 5.78
N SER A 146 -0.75 -15.30 5.33
CA SER A 146 -2.02 -14.65 5.74
C SER A 146 -2.21 -14.59 7.26
N ASP A 147 -1.63 -15.54 8.00
CA ASP A 147 -1.92 -15.75 9.41
C ASP A 147 -0.91 -15.09 10.36
N TRP A 148 0.22 -14.56 9.85
CA TRP A 148 1.28 -14.02 10.73
C TRP A 148 0.77 -12.86 11.56
N LYS A 149 -0.06 -11.98 10.97
CA LYS A 149 -0.63 -10.82 11.66
C LYS A 149 -1.53 -11.29 12.79
N THR A 150 -2.42 -12.24 12.51
CA THR A 150 -3.36 -12.79 13.49
C THR A 150 -2.61 -13.39 14.68
N LYS A 151 -1.64 -14.29 14.42
CA LYS A 151 -0.82 -14.89 15.47
C LYS A 151 -0.01 -13.86 16.26
N HIS A 152 0.61 -12.91 15.57
CA HIS A 152 1.41 -11.86 16.20
C HIS A 152 0.58 -10.95 17.12
N PHE A 153 -0.66 -10.66 16.73
CA PHE A 153 -1.58 -9.88 17.56
C PHE A 153 -2.25 -10.70 18.67
N GLU A 154 -2.47 -12.00 18.50
CA GLU A 154 -2.95 -12.88 19.57
C GLU A 154 -1.95 -12.96 20.73
N GLU A 155 -0.65 -13.04 20.43
CA GLU A 155 0.45 -13.04 21.39
C GLU A 155 0.75 -11.63 21.97
N ALA A 156 0.13 -10.58 21.44
CA ALA A 156 0.46 -9.21 21.82
C ALA A 156 -0.08 -8.82 23.20
N PRO A 157 0.59 -7.87 23.90
CA PRO A 157 0.05 -7.23 25.10
C PRO A 157 -1.40 -6.74 24.89
N ALA A 158 -2.22 -6.80 25.95
CA ALA A 158 -3.64 -6.45 25.88
C ALA A 158 -3.89 -5.05 25.28
N PHE A 159 -2.97 -4.12 25.53
CA PHE A 159 -3.00 -2.78 24.96
C PHE A 159 -2.94 -2.76 23.43
N PHE A 160 -1.96 -3.46 22.82
CA PHE A 160 -1.84 -3.53 21.36
C PHE A 160 -2.99 -4.31 20.72
N ARG A 161 -3.50 -5.35 21.39
CA ARG A 161 -4.71 -6.06 20.96
C ARG A 161 -5.93 -5.15 20.91
N TYR A 162 -6.13 -4.35 21.96
CA TYR A 162 -7.24 -3.40 21.99
C TYR A 162 -7.06 -2.31 20.94
N LEU A 163 -5.86 -1.75 20.78
CA LEU A 163 -5.56 -0.76 19.75
C LEU A 163 -5.94 -1.27 18.35
N MET A 164 -5.56 -2.51 18.01
CA MET A 164 -5.85 -3.12 16.71
C MET A 164 -7.25 -3.71 16.58
N SER A 165 -8.05 -3.71 17.65
CA SER A 165 -9.43 -4.22 17.62
C SER A 165 -10.29 -3.45 16.61
N ASN A 166 -11.23 -4.15 15.97
CA ASN A 166 -12.11 -3.58 14.94
C ASN A 166 -11.37 -2.89 13.78
N ASN A 167 -10.17 -3.35 13.42
CA ASN A 167 -9.33 -2.72 12.40
C ASN A 167 -9.06 -1.23 12.70
N LEU A 168 -8.62 -0.93 13.93
CA LEU A 168 -8.38 0.42 14.45
C LEU A 168 -9.63 1.32 14.55
N LYS A 169 -10.85 0.79 14.32
CA LYS A 169 -12.11 1.53 14.49
C LYS A 169 -12.56 1.53 15.95
N ASN A 170 -11.71 2.04 16.83
CA ASN A 170 -11.94 2.22 18.26
C ASN A 170 -11.33 3.57 18.70
N PRO A 171 -11.66 4.10 19.89
CA PRO A 171 -11.20 5.43 20.30
C PRO A 171 -9.68 5.62 20.28
N LEU A 172 -8.90 4.60 20.67
CA LEU A 172 -7.43 4.67 20.63
C LEU A 172 -6.90 4.62 19.19
N GLY A 173 -7.51 3.80 18.34
CA GLY A 173 -7.20 3.74 16.92
C GLY A 173 -7.50 5.07 16.23
N THR A 174 -8.66 5.67 16.49
CA THR A 174 -9.00 7.01 15.98
C THR A 174 -8.01 8.07 16.45
N TRP A 175 -7.58 8.02 17.72
CA TRP A 175 -6.58 8.94 18.24
C TRP A 175 -5.19 8.76 17.59
N CYS A 176 -4.76 7.50 17.44
CA CYS A 176 -3.54 7.13 16.74
C CYS A 176 -3.55 7.64 15.29
N MET A 177 -4.62 7.37 14.55
CA MET A 177 -4.80 7.82 13.17
C MET A 177 -4.87 9.36 13.10
N ALA A 178 -5.60 10.02 14.00
CA ALA A 178 -5.63 11.48 14.05
C ALA A 178 -4.22 12.06 14.25
N GLY A 179 -3.41 11.47 15.14
CA GLY A 179 -2.01 11.85 15.32
C GLY A 179 -1.15 11.62 14.07
N GLN A 180 -1.41 10.56 13.30
CA GLN A 180 -0.69 10.27 12.07
C GLN A 180 -1.02 11.24 10.92
N PHE A 181 -2.28 11.64 10.76
CA PHE A 181 -2.71 12.48 9.64
C PHE A 181 -2.71 13.98 9.96
N LEU A 182 -3.14 14.39 11.15
CA LEU A 182 -3.34 15.80 11.49
C LEU A 182 -2.07 16.47 12.02
N LEU A 183 -1.21 15.74 12.72
CA LEU A 183 0.04 16.28 13.25
C LEU A 183 0.96 16.87 12.18
N PRO A 184 1.32 16.15 11.09
CA PRO A 184 2.22 16.70 10.08
C PRO A 184 1.62 17.93 9.39
N LEU A 185 0.30 17.95 9.18
CA LEU A 185 -0.41 19.08 8.59
C LEU A 185 -0.35 20.32 9.49
N GLN A 186 -0.63 20.13 10.79
CA GLN A 186 -0.59 21.17 11.80
C GLN A 186 0.82 21.77 11.95
N LEU A 187 1.85 20.91 12.00
CA LEU A 187 3.24 21.33 12.11
C LEU A 187 3.71 22.08 10.86
N TYR A 188 3.35 21.59 9.67
CA TYR A 188 3.62 22.27 8.41
C TYR A 188 2.97 23.66 8.38
N ALA A 189 1.69 23.76 8.69
CA ALA A 189 0.97 25.03 8.69
C ALA A 189 1.55 26.03 9.71
N GLY A 190 1.83 25.59 10.93
CA GLY A 190 2.44 26.42 11.96
C GLY A 190 3.84 26.91 11.60
N ARG A 191 4.65 26.09 10.90
CA ARG A 191 6.00 26.49 10.44
C ARG A 191 5.99 27.67 9.47
N TYR A 192 4.91 27.82 8.69
CA TYR A 192 4.75 28.90 7.72
C TYR A 192 3.82 30.02 8.21
N GLY A 193 3.51 30.04 9.52
CA GLY A 193 2.71 31.11 10.13
C GLY A 193 1.24 31.12 9.68
N LEU A 194 0.74 30.00 9.15
CA LEU A 194 -0.66 29.86 8.79
C LEU A 194 -1.50 29.66 10.05
N GLU A 195 -2.69 30.27 10.08
CA GLU A 195 -3.62 30.06 11.19
C GLU A 195 -4.00 28.59 11.27
N VAL A 196 -3.68 28.01 12.42
CA VAL A 196 -4.00 26.62 12.72
C VAL A 196 -5.18 26.58 13.71
N PRO A 197 -6.19 25.72 13.47
CA PRO A 197 -7.40 25.69 14.28
C PRO A 197 -7.16 25.10 15.69
N PHE A 198 -6.03 24.43 15.90
CA PHE A 198 -5.76 23.68 17.13
C PHE A 198 -4.76 24.40 18.05
N ASN A 199 -5.12 24.49 19.33
CA ASN A 199 -4.28 25.07 20.38
C ASN A 199 -3.12 24.11 20.78
N GLN A 200 -2.22 24.60 21.65
CA GLN A 200 -1.06 23.81 22.12
C GLN A 200 -1.45 22.51 22.82
N ALA A 201 -2.58 22.49 23.56
CA ALA A 201 -3.05 21.28 24.23
C ALA A 201 -3.43 20.18 23.22
N VAL A 202 -4.13 20.56 22.15
CA VAL A 202 -4.47 19.63 21.06
C VAL A 202 -3.21 19.14 20.33
N LEU A 203 -2.20 19.99 20.15
CA LEU A 203 -0.93 19.57 19.56
C LEU A 203 -0.24 18.48 20.40
N ILE A 204 -0.20 18.63 21.73
CA ILE A 204 0.35 17.62 22.64
C ILE A 204 -0.42 16.30 22.52
N ILE A 205 -1.75 16.36 22.44
CA ILE A 205 -2.60 15.19 22.21
C ILE A 205 -2.26 14.51 20.88
N MET A 206 -2.05 15.26 19.81
CA MET A 206 -1.66 14.71 18.50
C MET A 206 -0.27 14.08 18.52
N ILE A 207 0.70 14.71 19.21
CA ILE A 207 2.05 14.16 19.39
C ILE A 207 2.01 12.81 20.11
N MET A 208 1.22 12.72 21.19
CA MET A 208 1.01 11.45 21.90
C MET A 208 0.35 10.39 20.99
N GLY A 209 -0.63 10.79 20.17
CA GLY A 209 -1.22 9.92 19.16
C GLY A 209 -0.22 9.41 18.13
N ARG A 210 0.70 10.26 17.65
CA ARG A 210 1.77 9.84 16.73
C ARG A 210 2.80 8.94 17.40
N ALA A 211 3.16 9.22 18.66
CA ALA A 211 4.04 8.34 19.44
C ALA A 211 3.44 6.93 19.61
N LEU A 212 2.12 6.86 19.82
CA LEU A 212 1.38 5.59 19.81
C LEU A 212 1.44 4.91 18.44
N GLY A 213 1.30 5.68 17.35
CA GLY A 213 1.49 5.22 15.97
C GLY A 213 2.87 4.60 15.72
N LEU A 214 3.93 5.27 16.14
CA LEU A 214 5.30 4.75 16.05
C LEU A 214 5.48 3.45 16.86
N ALA A 215 4.87 3.35 18.04
CA ALA A 215 4.95 2.16 18.87
C ALA A 215 4.29 0.94 18.19
N ILE A 216 3.11 1.13 17.58
CA ILE A 216 2.44 0.04 16.85
C ILE A 216 3.19 -0.30 15.55
N GLU A 217 3.72 0.68 14.83
CA GLU A 217 4.56 0.45 13.64
C GLU A 217 5.80 -0.38 14.00
N ALA A 218 6.53 -0.01 15.05
CA ALA A 218 7.68 -0.77 15.54
C ALA A 218 7.29 -2.21 15.94
N PHE A 219 6.15 -2.39 16.60
CA PHE A 219 5.64 -3.71 16.96
C PHE A 219 5.29 -4.57 15.74
N VAL A 220 4.69 -3.96 14.71
CA VAL A 220 4.34 -4.62 13.44
C VAL A 220 5.60 -4.98 12.65
N VAL A 221 6.57 -4.07 12.57
CA VAL A 221 7.88 -4.29 11.93
C VAL A 221 8.61 -5.46 12.60
N TYR A 222 8.65 -5.47 13.93
CA TYR A 222 9.25 -6.58 14.67
C TYR A 222 8.56 -7.92 14.36
N GLY A 223 7.23 -7.95 14.34
CA GLY A 223 6.46 -9.15 14.00
C GLY A 223 6.72 -9.64 12.58
N ALA A 224 6.76 -8.73 11.61
CA ALA A 224 7.07 -9.07 10.22
C ALA A 224 8.48 -9.67 10.09
N VAL A 225 9.49 -9.01 10.66
CA VAL A 225 10.88 -9.48 10.61
C VAL A 225 11.06 -10.83 11.32
N LYS A 226 10.49 -11.00 12.52
CA LYS A 226 10.54 -12.26 13.28
C LYS A 226 9.98 -13.42 12.47
N ASN A 227 8.87 -13.21 11.76
CA ASN A 227 8.28 -14.25 10.93
C ASN A 227 9.11 -14.55 9.68
N MET A 228 9.65 -13.54 9.00
CA MET A 228 10.55 -13.77 7.86
C MET A 228 11.78 -14.60 8.27
N LEU A 229 12.38 -14.29 9.41
CA LEU A 229 13.52 -15.04 9.94
C LEU A 229 13.15 -16.48 10.32
N SER A 230 11.94 -16.73 10.82
CA SER A 230 11.50 -18.07 11.20
C SER A 230 11.26 -18.95 9.97
N GLU A 231 10.74 -18.38 8.88
CA GLU A 231 10.61 -19.08 7.59
C GLU A 231 11.97 -19.41 6.99
N ASP A 232 12.88 -18.44 6.93
CA ASP A 232 14.25 -18.65 6.43
C ASP A 232 14.97 -19.75 7.21
N ALA A 233 14.84 -19.75 8.54
CA ALA A 233 15.39 -20.79 9.40
C ALA A 233 14.79 -22.18 9.09
N THR A 234 13.48 -22.25 8.80
CA THR A 234 12.79 -23.50 8.44
C THR A 234 13.28 -24.03 7.09
N VAL A 235 13.37 -23.16 6.07
CA VAL A 235 13.88 -23.53 4.74
C VAL A 235 15.32 -24.02 4.83
N ASN A 236 16.17 -23.33 5.59
CA ASN A 236 17.57 -23.73 5.77
C ASN A 236 17.70 -25.10 6.46
N ARG A 237 16.84 -25.41 7.44
CA ARG A 237 16.79 -26.74 8.08
C ARG A 237 16.33 -27.84 7.13
N LEU A 238 15.41 -27.55 6.22
CA LEU A 238 14.96 -28.54 5.22
C LEU A 238 16.07 -28.84 4.21
N LYS A 239 16.80 -27.81 3.77
CA LYS A 239 17.95 -27.98 2.86
C LYS A 239 19.06 -28.82 3.48
N SER A 240 19.41 -28.59 4.76
CA SER A 240 20.45 -29.37 5.44
C SER A 240 20.07 -30.85 5.62
N LYS A 241 18.79 -31.15 5.83
CA LYS A 241 18.27 -32.54 5.87
C LYS A 241 18.23 -33.21 4.50
N GLY A 242 17.96 -32.46 3.43
CA GLY A 242 17.92 -32.98 2.06
C GLY A 242 19.28 -33.22 1.41
N SER A 243 20.36 -32.59 1.90
CA SER A 243 21.73 -32.82 1.40
C SER A 243 22.46 -33.97 2.11
N SER A 244 21.84 -34.59 3.11
CA SER A 244 22.41 -35.68 3.91
C SER A 244 21.81 -37.07 3.57
N THR A 245 21.02 -37.14 2.49
CA THR A 245 20.50 -38.36 1.85
C THR A 245 20.97 -38.43 0.42
#